data_AF-A0A9E4LGB4-F1
#
_entry.id   AF-A0A9E4LGB4-F1
#
_cell.length_a   1.000
_cell.length_b   1.000
_cell.length_c   1.000
_cell.angle_alpha   90.00
_cell.angle_beta   90.00
_cell.angle_gamma   90.00
#
_symmetry.space_group_name_H-M   'P 1'
#
loop_
_entity.id
_entity.type
_entity.pdbx_description
1 polymer ?
#
loop_
_entity_poly.entity_id
_entity_poly.type
_entity_poly.pdbx_seq_one_letter_code
_entity_poly.pdbx_strand_id
1 'polypeptide(L)' 'MSMRKFLKQVGVTSQQAIEEAMRAAGVEKTAGKTFAARVTLTINELDLAHTVDGRISGKAE' A
#
# COMPACT_ATOMS: atom_id res chain seq x y z
N MET A 1 18.72 1.58 10.76
CA MET A 1 17.97 2.72 10.19
C MET A 1 17.11 3.34 11.29
N SER A 2 16.84 4.64 11.27
CA SER A 2 15.87 5.22 12.22
C SER A 2 14.43 4.85 11.84
N MET A 3 13.50 4.92 12.80
CA MET A 3 12.07 4.62 12.60
C MET A 3 11.49 5.39 11.40
N ARG A 4 11.77 6.69 11.31
CA ARG A 4 11.32 7.53 10.18
C ARG A 4 11.85 7.03 8.83
N LYS A 5 13.11 6.60 8.76
CA LYS A 5 13.71 6.08 7.51
C LYS A 5 13.05 4.75 7.11
N PHE A 6 12.77 3.89 8.08
CA PHE A 6 12.03 2.64 7.86
C PHE A 6 10.62 2.89 7.32
N LEU A 7 9.82 3.71 8.00
CA LEU A 7 8.44 4.02 7.56
C LEU A 7 8.41 4.68 6.18
N LYS A 8 9.38 5.55 5.86
CA LYS A 8 9.51 6.12 4.51
C LYS A 8 9.78 5.03 3.47
N GLN A 9 10.68 4.09 3.76
CA GLN A 9 10.97 2.99 2.84
C GLN A 9 9.73 2.10 2.62
N VAL A 10 9.01 1.75 3.70
CA VAL A 10 7.75 1.00 3.62
C VAL A 10 6.74 1.72 2.72
N GLY A 11 6.52 3.02 2.94
CA GLY A 11 5.59 3.81 2.13
C GLY A 11 5.95 3.85 0.65
N VAL A 12 7.21 4.17 0.32
CA VAL A 12 7.67 4.29 -1.07
C VAL A 12 7.61 2.94 -1.79
N THR A 13 8.07 1.86 -1.16
CA THR A 13 8.07 0.51 -1.77
C THR A 13 6.66 -0.05 -1.92
N SER A 14 5.78 0.18 -0.95
CA SER A 14 4.37 -0.21 -1.05
C SER A 14 3.66 0.53 -2.19
N GLN A 15 3.93 1.83 -2.36
CA GLN A 15 3.37 2.59 -3.47
C GLN A 15 3.83 2.04 -4.82
N GLN A 16 5.14 1.76 -4.99
CA GLN A 16 5.68 1.18 -6.22
C GLN A 16 5.02 -0.17 -6.56
N ALA A 17 4.89 -1.05 -5.56
CA ALA A 17 4.25 -2.35 -5.73
C ALA A 17 2.76 -2.23 -6.13
N ILE A 18 2.02 -1.29 -5.51
CA ILE A 18 0.63 -1.02 -5.87
C ILE A 18 0.53 -0.48 -7.30
N GLU A 19 1.37 0.47 -7.68
CA GLU A 19 1.37 1.05 -9.03
C GLU A 19 1.70 -0.01 -10.11
N GLU A 20 2.65 -0.88 -9.85
CA GLU A 20 2.99 -2.00 -10.74
C GLU A 20 1.84 -2.99 -10.86
N ALA A 21 1.21 -3.37 -9.75
CA ALA A 21 0.05 -4.26 -9.74
C ALA A 21 -1.14 -3.66 -10.51
N MET A 22 -1.41 -2.36 -10.33
CA MET A 22 -2.47 -1.65 -11.07
C MET A 22 -2.16 -1.60 -12.58
N ARG A 23 -0.89 -1.33 -12.94
CA ARG A 23 -0.47 -1.33 -14.35
C ARG A 23 -0.61 -2.72 -14.98
N ALA A 24 -0.23 -3.77 -14.28
CA ALA A 24 -0.35 -5.15 -14.74
C ALA A 24 -1.81 -5.60 -14.85
N ALA A 25 -2.70 -5.10 -13.99
CA ALA A 25 -4.14 -5.37 -14.07
C ALA A 25 -4.80 -4.74 -15.31
N GLY A 26 -4.22 -3.65 -15.83
CA GLY A 26 -4.69 -2.94 -17.02
C GLY A 26 -5.78 -1.91 -16.75
N VAL A 27 -5.79 -0.84 -17.56
CA VAL A 27 -6.64 0.35 -17.38
C VAL A 27 -8.13 0.00 -17.35
N GLU A 28 -8.59 -0.96 -18.14
CA GLU A 28 -10.01 -1.40 -18.15
C GLU A 28 -10.47 -1.96 -16.80
N LYS A 29 -9.55 -2.55 -16.03
CA LYS A 29 -9.86 -3.11 -14.72
C LYS A 29 -9.75 -2.08 -13.60
N THR A 30 -8.93 -1.04 -13.76
CA THR A 30 -8.58 -0.10 -12.69
C THR A 30 -9.20 1.28 -12.82
N ALA A 31 -9.47 1.77 -14.04
CA ALA A 31 -9.93 3.13 -14.27
C ALA A 31 -11.28 3.40 -13.60
N GLY A 32 -11.34 4.49 -12.82
CA GLY A 32 -12.55 4.93 -12.12
C GLY A 32 -13.02 4.01 -10.98
N LYS A 33 -12.27 2.94 -10.66
CA LYS A 33 -12.61 2.00 -9.59
C LYS A 33 -11.83 2.29 -8.33
N THR A 34 -12.47 1.99 -7.20
CA THR A 34 -11.86 2.02 -5.88
C THR A 34 -11.67 0.60 -5.37
N PHE A 35 -10.54 0.38 -4.69
CA PHE A 35 -10.14 -0.90 -4.15
C PHE A 35 -9.95 -0.76 -2.64
N ALA A 36 -10.49 -1.70 -1.88
CA ALA A 36 -10.17 -1.82 -0.47
C ALA A 36 -8.73 -2.31 -0.32
N ALA A 37 -7.93 -1.63 0.50
CA ALA A 37 -6.56 -1.97 0.79
C ALA A 37 -6.37 -2.07 2.30
N ARG A 38 -5.54 -3.02 2.73
CA ARG A 38 -5.19 -3.27 4.13
C ARG A 38 -3.68 -3.45 4.26
N VAL A 39 -3.09 -2.81 5.27
CA VAL A 39 -1.71 -3.02 5.68
C VAL A 39 -1.67 -3.40 7.16
N THR A 40 -0.86 -4.40 7.49
CA THR A 40 -0.60 -4.80 8.88
C THR A 40 0.88 -4.64 9.18
N LEU A 41 1.19 -3.83 10.20
CA LEU A 41 2.53 -3.66 10.75
C LEU A 41 2.62 -4.46 12.05
N THR A 42 3.55 -5.42 12.08
CA THR A 42 3.78 -6.26 13.26
C THR A 42 5.19 -6.06 13.81
N ILE A 43 5.31 -5.93 15.13
CA ILE A 43 6.58 -5.95 15.87
C ILE A 43 6.44 -6.95 17.02
N ASN A 44 6.90 -8.19 16.79
CA ASN A 44 6.73 -9.32 17.72
C ASN A 44 7.31 -9.04 19.11
N GLU A 45 8.47 -8.38 19.17
CA GLU A 45 9.16 -8.07 20.44
C GLU A 45 8.39 -7.09 21.31
N LEU A 46 7.46 -6.33 20.74
CA LEU A 46 6.64 -5.33 21.43
C LEU A 46 5.17 -5.74 21.52
N ASP A 47 4.84 -6.97 21.07
CA ASP A 47 3.46 -7.44 20.90
C ASP A 47 2.56 -6.43 20.15
N LEU A 48 3.15 -5.72 19.18
CA LEU A 48 2.44 -4.69 18.41
C LEU A 48 1.90 -5.31 17.13
N ALA A 49 0.58 -5.23 16.96
CA ALA A 49 -0.09 -5.46 15.69
C ALA A 49 -0.96 -4.24 15.35
N HIS A 50 -0.53 -3.44 14.38
CA HIS A 50 -1.26 -2.26 13.93
C HIS A 50 -1.79 -2.49 12.51
N THR A 51 -3.10 -2.32 12.32
CA THR A 51 -3.74 -2.46 11.01
C THR A 51 -4.25 -1.13 10.52
N VAL A 52 -3.98 -0.83 9.25
CA VAL A 52 -4.47 0.34 8.54
C VAL A 52 -5.33 -0.13 7.37
N ASP A 53 -6.59 0.26 7.39
CA ASP A 53 -7.55 0.02 6.32
C ASP A 53 -7.80 1.31 5.53
N GLY A 54 -7.93 1.19 4.22
CA GLY A 54 -8.16 2.33 3.34
C GLY A 54 -8.80 1.96 2.01
N ARG A 55 -9.15 2.99 1.24
CA ARG A 55 -9.56 2.83 -0.16
C ARG A 55 -8.56 3.55 -1.06
N ILE A 56 -8.13 2.88 -2.12
CA ILE A 56 -7.26 3.44 -3.15
C ILE A 56 -8.00 3.46 -4.48
N SER A 57 -7.80 4.51 -5.27
CA SER A 57 -8.39 4.63 -6.60
C SER A 57 -7.39 4.18 -7.66
N GLY A 58 -7.83 3.37 -8.62
CA GLY A 58 -7.04 3.16 -9.84
C GLY A 58 -6.98 4.47 -10.62
N LYS A 59 -5.80 4.85 -11.12
CA LYS A 59 -5.65 6.07 -11.92
C LYS A 59 -6.62 6.02 -13.11
N ALA A 60 -7.40 7.08 -13.25
CA ALA A 60 -8.10 7.42 -14.48
C ALA A 60 -7.15 8.36 -15.22
N GLU A 61 -6.29 7.80 -16.07
CA GLU A 61 -5.20 8.52 -16.77
C GLU A 61 -4.02 8.98 -15.89
#